data_AF-A0A4Y8CK45-F1
#
_entry.id   AF-A0A4Y8CK45-F1
#
_cell.length_a   1.000
_cell.length_b   1.000
_cell.length_c   1.000
_cell.angle_alpha   90.00
_cell.angle_beta   90.00
_cell.angle_gamma   90.00
#
_symmetry.space_group_name_H-M   'P 1'
#
loop_
_entity.id
_entity.type
_entity.pdbx_description
1 polymer ?
#
loop_
_entity_poly.entity_id
_entity_poly.type
_entity_poly.pdbx_seq_one_letter_code
_entity_poly.pdbx_strand_id
1 'polypeptide(L)'
;MTKNNVPLFTNTLTAIDLTSRDSLQRVVLQTGGKNYGLLTSPPVSVPLTEDALPVTDPRSLPNFYYHQEDFLWSLSEERSWNWNITMPFWISGYVEKSGNSWATSAAIYFSLCKVLNKPAIFPGGEDEYYGKWNKGQHFSTSWVIAEFTEWLALNEEPTVKNQKFNIVDDTVTTFKDVWEGIGRYFGVETKVERKYDLMSEVKEMEKQWPGIVEKYGVRDDALRIVTWDAFVHGMDAGEWGSVVSMDKASEVGWIKRVDTIKEMEKIFNEMKKDGWIPNV
;
A
#
# COMPACT_ATOMS: atom_id res chain seq x y z
N MET A 1 0.76 -15.11 -10.51
CA MET A 1 1.48 -14.49 -9.37
C MET A 1 2.29 -15.52 -8.57
N THR A 2 1.68 -16.61 -8.07
CA THR A 2 2.37 -17.63 -7.24
C THR A 2 3.62 -18.24 -7.89
N LYS A 3 3.56 -18.57 -9.18
CA LYS A 3 4.65 -19.19 -9.95
C LYS A 3 5.98 -18.41 -9.93
N ASN A 4 5.94 -17.10 -9.71
CA ASN A 4 7.14 -16.25 -9.71
C ASN A 4 7.48 -15.74 -8.30
N ASN A 5 6.48 -15.39 -7.48
CA ASN A 5 6.71 -14.78 -6.16
C ASN A 5 7.22 -15.78 -5.12
N VAL A 6 6.73 -17.03 -5.16
CA VAL A 6 7.16 -18.05 -4.19
C VAL A 6 8.62 -18.42 -4.43
N PRO A 7 9.06 -18.80 -5.65
CA PRO A 7 10.47 -19.13 -5.89
C PRO A 7 11.43 -17.98 -5.60
N LEU A 8 11.04 -16.73 -5.89
CA LEU A 8 11.86 -15.56 -5.57
C LEU A 8 12.15 -15.49 -4.07
N PHE A 9 11.13 -15.64 -3.23
CA PHE A 9 11.28 -15.64 -1.78
C PHE A 9 12.04 -16.87 -1.27
N THR A 10 11.62 -18.07 -1.68
CA THR A 10 12.22 -19.32 -1.17
C THR A 10 13.69 -19.43 -1.54
N ASN A 11 14.06 -19.09 -2.78
CA ASN A 11 15.46 -19.14 -3.22
C ASN A 11 16.32 -18.10 -2.48
N THR A 12 15.80 -16.89 -2.29
CA THR A 12 16.53 -15.81 -1.59
C THR A 12 16.76 -16.17 -0.13
N LEU A 13 15.70 -16.59 0.57
CA LEU A 13 15.80 -16.97 1.97
C LEU A 13 16.69 -18.19 2.16
N THR A 14 16.57 -19.21 1.30
CA THR A 14 17.45 -20.40 1.36
C THR A 14 18.92 -20.00 1.19
N ALA A 15 19.24 -19.13 0.23
CA ALA A 15 20.61 -18.70 0.01
C ALA A 15 21.17 -17.93 1.22
N ILE A 16 20.40 -17.00 1.79
CA ILE A 16 20.80 -16.24 2.99
C ILE A 16 20.95 -17.17 4.20
N ASP A 17 19.98 -18.05 4.43
CA ASP A 17 20.00 -19.04 5.53
C ASP A 17 21.22 -19.96 5.45
N LEU A 18 21.55 -20.47 4.26
CA LEU A 18 22.71 -21.36 4.10
C LEU A 18 24.04 -20.62 4.26
N THR A 19 24.15 -19.39 3.77
CA THR A 19 25.41 -18.62 3.80
C THR A 19 25.65 -17.92 5.13
N SER A 20 24.58 -17.61 5.87
CA SER A 20 24.61 -16.89 7.15
C SER A 20 24.06 -17.75 8.30
N ARG A 21 24.13 -19.08 8.18
CA ARG A 21 23.45 -20.02 9.07
C ARG A 21 23.68 -19.77 10.56
N ASP A 22 24.93 -19.44 10.91
CA ASP A 22 25.35 -19.24 12.30
C ASP A 22 25.22 -17.78 12.78
N SER A 23 24.87 -16.85 11.88
CA SER A 23 24.85 -15.40 12.16
C SER A 23 23.52 -14.71 11.87
N LEU A 24 22.62 -15.35 11.12
CA LEU A 24 21.27 -14.85 10.88
C LEU A 24 20.49 -14.84 12.19
N GLN A 25 19.80 -13.73 12.49
CA GLN A 25 19.07 -13.55 13.75
C GLN A 25 17.56 -13.32 13.54
N ARG A 26 17.20 -12.58 12.49
CA ARG A 26 15.82 -12.23 12.18
C ARG A 26 15.53 -12.27 10.69
N VAL A 27 14.37 -12.81 10.32
CA VAL A 27 13.76 -12.67 8.99
C VAL A 27 12.44 -11.92 9.13
N VAL A 28 12.32 -10.74 8.50
CA VAL A 28 11.05 -9.99 8.45
C VAL A 28 10.46 -10.09 7.05
N LEU A 29 9.31 -10.76 6.92
CA LEU A 29 8.59 -10.94 5.66
C LEU A 29 7.44 -9.95 5.58
N GLN A 30 7.45 -9.05 4.59
CA GLN A 30 6.31 -8.20 4.30
C GLN A 30 5.31 -8.93 3.39
N THR A 31 4.08 -9.11 3.86
CA THR A 31 2.95 -9.58 3.06
C THR A 31 1.99 -8.42 2.76
N GLY A 32 0.83 -8.37 3.41
CA GLY A 32 -0.13 -7.27 3.29
C GLY A 32 -1.58 -7.66 3.56
N GLY A 33 -2.47 -6.66 3.55
CA GLY A 33 -3.90 -6.83 3.87
C GLY A 33 -4.66 -7.83 2.98
N LYS A 34 -4.11 -8.24 1.82
CA LYS A 34 -4.67 -9.34 1.02
C LYS A 34 -4.67 -10.68 1.75
N ASN A 35 -3.87 -10.80 2.82
CA ASN A 35 -3.91 -11.94 3.73
C ASN A 35 -5.31 -12.18 4.32
N TYR A 36 -6.16 -11.15 4.37
CA TYR A 36 -7.54 -11.23 4.85
C TYR A 36 -8.57 -11.52 3.75
N GLY A 37 -8.16 -11.77 2.49
CA GLY A 37 -9.09 -12.07 1.39
C GLY A 37 -9.77 -10.86 0.76
N LEU A 38 -9.32 -9.65 1.09
CA LEU A 38 -9.95 -8.38 0.69
C LEU A 38 -9.98 -8.10 -0.82
N LEU A 39 -9.44 -8.98 -1.66
CA LEU A 39 -9.55 -8.87 -3.11
C LEU A 39 -10.84 -9.46 -3.66
N THR A 40 -11.46 -10.41 -2.96
CA THR A 40 -12.58 -11.19 -3.50
C THR A 40 -13.83 -11.16 -2.65
N SER A 41 -13.72 -10.75 -1.39
CA SER A 41 -14.87 -10.74 -0.48
C SER A 41 -14.74 -9.66 0.58
N PRO A 42 -15.88 -9.13 1.08
CA PRO A 42 -15.86 -8.25 2.22
C PRO A 42 -15.31 -8.98 3.46
N PRO A 43 -14.68 -8.24 4.39
CA PRO A 43 -14.23 -8.83 5.64
C PRO A 43 -15.42 -9.37 6.44
N VAL A 44 -15.25 -10.51 7.11
CA VAL A 44 -16.29 -11.12 7.98
C VAL A 44 -16.62 -10.20 9.15
N SER A 45 -15.60 -9.53 9.69
CA SER A 45 -15.71 -8.55 10.78
C SER A 45 -14.63 -7.49 10.65
N VAL A 46 -14.89 -6.32 11.21
CA VAL A 46 -13.91 -5.24 11.41
C VAL A 46 -13.92 -4.82 12.88
N PRO A 47 -12.78 -4.43 13.48
CA PRO A 47 -11.45 -4.35 12.86
C PRO A 47 -10.87 -5.73 12.52
N LEU A 48 -10.04 -5.79 11.47
CA LEU A 48 -9.28 -7.00 11.11
C LEU A 48 -8.11 -7.20 12.09
N THR A 49 -7.98 -8.42 12.59
CA THR A 49 -6.98 -8.84 13.58
C THR A 49 -6.13 -9.98 13.01
N GLU A 50 -4.88 -10.13 13.46
CA GLU A 50 -3.90 -11.05 12.90
C GLU A 50 -4.17 -12.54 13.19
N ASP A 51 -5.16 -12.86 14.04
CA ASP A 51 -5.66 -14.20 14.31
C ASP A 51 -6.69 -14.70 13.27
N ALA A 52 -7.05 -13.86 12.29
CA ALA A 52 -7.94 -14.25 11.21
C ALA A 52 -7.40 -15.47 10.46
N LEU A 53 -8.27 -16.46 10.26
CA LEU A 53 -7.94 -17.68 9.54
C LEU A 53 -7.62 -17.39 8.06
N PRO A 54 -6.73 -18.17 7.43
CA PRO A 54 -6.51 -18.10 5.99
C PRO A 54 -7.81 -18.28 5.21
N VAL A 55 -7.93 -17.56 4.10
CA VAL A 55 -9.10 -17.65 3.22
C VAL A 55 -9.10 -19.00 2.52
N THR A 56 -10.10 -19.84 2.81
CA THR A 56 -10.22 -21.20 2.29
C THR A 56 -11.28 -21.36 1.19
N ASP A 57 -12.06 -20.31 0.87
CA ASP A 57 -13.06 -20.39 -0.20
C ASP A 57 -12.37 -20.70 -1.54
N PRO A 58 -12.66 -21.85 -2.20
CA PRO A 58 -12.04 -22.23 -3.46
C PRO A 58 -12.30 -21.25 -4.62
N ARG A 59 -13.28 -20.36 -4.49
CA ARG A 59 -13.58 -19.28 -5.44
C ARG A 59 -12.71 -18.05 -5.24
N SER A 60 -11.98 -17.97 -4.13
CA SER A 60 -11.03 -16.88 -3.87
C SER A 60 -9.82 -17.00 -4.77
N LEU A 61 -9.17 -15.86 -5.05
CA LEU A 61 -7.94 -15.85 -5.82
C LEU A 61 -6.81 -16.49 -5.00
N PRO A 62 -5.94 -17.32 -5.64
CA PRO A 62 -4.78 -17.88 -4.96
C PRO A 62 -3.90 -16.77 -4.37
N ASN A 63 -3.66 -16.82 -3.07
CA ASN A 63 -2.81 -15.86 -2.38
C ASN A 63 -1.42 -16.46 -2.14
N PHE A 64 -0.42 -15.89 -2.80
CA PHE A 64 0.96 -16.38 -2.68
C PHE A 64 1.58 -16.09 -1.31
N TYR A 65 1.00 -15.20 -0.50
CA TYR A 65 1.45 -14.94 0.87
C TYR A 65 1.44 -16.22 1.71
N TYR A 66 0.37 -17.01 1.64
CA TYR A 66 0.26 -18.24 2.44
C TYR A 66 1.41 -19.20 2.14
N HIS A 67 1.78 -19.36 0.87
CA HIS A 67 2.93 -20.21 0.49
C HIS A 67 4.28 -19.65 0.93
N GLN A 68 4.44 -18.32 1.01
CA GLN A 68 5.65 -17.70 1.56
C GLN A 68 5.71 -17.90 3.07
N GLU A 69 4.58 -17.76 3.76
CA GLU A 69 4.46 -17.99 5.21
C GLU A 69 4.72 -19.45 5.57
N ASP A 70 4.11 -20.41 4.86
CA ASP A 70 4.33 -21.85 5.05
C ASP A 70 5.82 -22.20 4.92
N PHE A 71 6.50 -21.66 3.88
CA PHE A 71 7.92 -21.89 3.69
C PHE A 71 8.77 -21.26 4.80
N LEU A 72 8.47 -20.02 5.18
CA LEU A 72 9.17 -19.31 6.25
C LEU A 72 9.07 -20.08 7.57
N TRP A 73 7.87 -20.51 7.93
CA TRP A 73 7.62 -21.27 9.15
C TRP A 73 8.32 -22.62 9.12
N SER A 74 8.15 -23.40 8.06
CA SER A 74 8.80 -24.70 7.91
C SER A 74 10.32 -24.61 8.01
N LEU A 75 10.94 -23.60 7.37
CA LEU A 75 12.38 -23.43 7.47
C LEU A 75 12.82 -23.00 8.88
N SER A 76 12.02 -22.16 9.54
CA SER A 76 12.34 -21.64 10.88
C SER A 76 12.35 -22.71 11.98
N GLU A 77 11.58 -23.79 11.82
CA GLU A 77 11.54 -24.91 12.79
C GLU A 77 12.91 -25.58 12.98
N GLU A 78 13.78 -25.50 11.97
CA GLU A 78 15.11 -26.08 11.98
C GLU A 78 16.23 -25.06 12.25
N ARG A 79 15.89 -23.85 12.72
CA ARG A 79 16.82 -22.72 12.82
C ARG A 79 16.71 -22.00 14.16
N SER A 80 17.75 -21.24 14.49
CA SER A 80 17.82 -20.42 15.72
C SER A 80 17.40 -18.97 15.52
N TRP A 81 17.34 -18.50 14.28
CA TRP A 81 16.80 -17.18 13.95
C TRP A 81 15.30 -17.15 14.14
N ASN A 82 14.77 -15.95 14.39
CA ASN A 82 13.34 -15.72 14.58
C ASN A 82 12.74 -15.08 13.33
N TRP A 83 11.42 -15.04 13.24
CA TRP A 83 10.73 -14.41 12.13
C TRP A 83 9.71 -13.37 12.60
N ASN A 84 9.35 -12.47 11.68
CA ASN A 84 8.18 -11.63 11.79
C ASN A 84 7.50 -11.50 10.43
N ILE A 85 6.19 -11.29 10.44
CA ILE A 85 5.42 -10.96 9.23
C ILE A 85 4.75 -9.61 9.41
N THR A 86 4.91 -8.69 8.45
CA THR A 86 4.25 -7.38 8.46
C THR A 86 3.14 -7.34 7.41
N MET A 87 1.97 -6.83 7.79
CA MET A 87 0.79 -6.72 6.93
C MET A 87 0.38 -5.25 6.73
N PRO A 88 1.03 -4.54 5.81
CA PRO A 88 0.59 -3.20 5.42
C PRO A 88 -0.69 -3.23 4.55
N PHE A 89 -1.36 -2.09 4.49
CA PHE A 89 -2.55 -1.84 3.68
C PHE A 89 -2.20 -0.97 2.47
N TRP A 90 -2.92 0.12 2.22
CA TRP A 90 -2.62 1.02 1.11
C TRP A 90 -1.27 1.70 1.33
N ILE A 91 -0.22 1.19 0.71
CA ILE A 91 1.13 1.71 0.92
C ILE A 91 1.26 3.09 0.29
N SER A 92 1.62 4.07 1.11
CA SER A 92 1.95 5.44 0.68
C SER A 92 3.46 5.57 0.60
N GLY A 93 3.99 5.71 -0.61
CA GLY A 93 5.41 5.96 -0.87
C GLY A 93 5.66 6.06 -2.37
N TYR A 94 6.86 6.50 -2.77
CA TYR A 94 7.29 6.50 -4.16
C TYR A 94 8.63 5.78 -4.31
N VAL A 95 8.72 4.93 -5.33
CA VAL A 95 9.96 4.26 -5.76
C VAL A 95 9.90 4.14 -7.28
N GLU A 96 11.06 4.13 -7.94
CA GLU A 96 11.12 4.10 -9.40
C GLU A 96 10.59 2.81 -10.06
N LYS A 97 10.53 1.71 -9.30
CA LYS A 97 10.13 0.39 -9.76
C LYS A 97 9.18 -0.24 -8.76
N SER A 98 7.94 0.23 -8.73
CA SER A 98 6.86 -0.40 -7.98
C SER A 98 5.89 -1.10 -8.92
N GLY A 99 5.47 -2.32 -8.55
CA GLY A 99 4.36 -3.01 -9.23
C GLY A 99 2.97 -2.50 -8.80
N ASN A 100 2.89 -1.65 -7.78
CA ASN A 100 1.66 -1.02 -7.29
C ASN A 100 2.02 0.25 -6.49
N SER A 101 1.81 1.43 -7.07
CA SER A 101 2.08 2.71 -6.40
C SER A 101 0.89 3.65 -6.51
N TRP A 102 -0.07 3.47 -5.60
CA TRP A 102 -1.28 4.29 -5.55
C TRP A 102 -0.94 5.77 -5.28
N ALA A 103 -0.13 6.08 -4.25
CA ALA A 103 0.22 7.46 -3.90
C ALA A 103 0.98 8.20 -5.02
N THR A 104 1.93 7.53 -5.70
CA THR A 104 2.63 8.08 -6.87
C THR A 104 1.68 8.40 -8.00
N SER A 105 0.78 7.46 -8.32
CA SER A 105 -0.22 7.64 -9.37
C SER A 105 -1.18 8.77 -9.03
N ALA A 106 -1.58 8.90 -7.77
CA ALA A 106 -2.38 10.02 -7.28
C ALA A 106 -1.63 11.35 -7.46
N ALA A 107 -0.35 11.43 -7.07
CA ALA A 107 0.44 12.66 -7.20
C ALA A 107 0.52 13.15 -8.65
N ILE A 108 0.76 12.23 -9.60
CA ILE A 108 0.79 12.53 -11.03
C ILE A 108 -0.60 12.95 -11.54
N TYR A 109 -1.66 12.22 -11.16
CA TYR A 109 -3.04 12.55 -11.53
C TYR A 109 -3.45 13.95 -11.05
N PHE A 110 -3.25 14.27 -9.78
CA PHE A 110 -3.59 15.58 -9.24
C PHE A 110 -2.73 16.70 -9.84
N SER A 111 -1.47 16.42 -10.17
CA SER A 111 -0.63 17.37 -10.93
C SER A 111 -1.19 17.64 -12.32
N LEU A 112 -1.63 16.59 -13.03
CA LEU A 112 -2.29 16.70 -14.32
C LEU A 112 -3.60 17.51 -14.21
N CYS A 113 -4.45 17.22 -13.22
CA CYS A 113 -5.68 17.99 -12.95
C CYS A 113 -5.38 19.47 -12.72
N LYS A 114 -4.36 19.77 -11.91
CA LYS A 114 -3.93 21.14 -11.62
C LYS A 114 -3.49 21.89 -12.86
N VAL A 115 -2.61 21.29 -13.67
CA VAL A 115 -2.07 21.93 -14.88
C VAL A 115 -3.14 22.10 -15.95
N LEU A 116 -4.04 21.13 -16.10
CA LEU A 116 -5.12 21.15 -17.09
C LEU A 116 -6.37 21.90 -16.61
N ASN A 117 -6.34 22.48 -15.39
CA ASN A 117 -7.45 23.17 -14.75
C ASN A 117 -8.75 22.33 -14.74
N LYS A 118 -8.62 21.06 -14.36
CA LYS A 118 -9.71 20.09 -14.24
C LYS A 118 -9.93 19.71 -12.77
N PRO A 119 -11.16 19.38 -12.36
CA PRO A 119 -11.38 18.74 -11.07
C PRO A 119 -10.76 17.33 -11.05
N ALA A 120 -10.43 16.83 -9.87
CA ALA A 120 -10.05 15.45 -9.63
C ALA A 120 -11.30 14.62 -9.30
N ILE A 121 -11.68 13.70 -10.19
CA ILE A 121 -12.93 12.93 -10.07
C ILE A 121 -12.64 11.54 -9.49
N PHE A 122 -13.20 11.26 -8.31
CA PHE A 122 -13.20 9.93 -7.74
C PHE A 122 -14.25 9.06 -8.44
N PRO A 123 -13.91 7.83 -8.90
CA PRO A 123 -14.86 6.92 -9.52
C PRO A 123 -15.72 6.28 -8.43
N GLY A 124 -16.90 6.85 -8.19
CA GLY A 124 -17.78 6.54 -7.07
C GLY A 124 -18.58 5.25 -7.21
N GLY A 125 -17.96 4.14 -7.63
CA GLY A 125 -18.57 2.81 -7.68
C GLY A 125 -19.90 2.69 -8.43
N GLU A 126 -20.60 1.58 -8.22
CA GLU A 126 -21.91 1.33 -8.82
C GLU A 126 -23.08 1.75 -7.91
N ASP A 127 -22.90 1.68 -6.59
CA ASP A 127 -23.96 1.98 -5.62
C ASP A 127 -24.28 3.50 -5.49
N GLU A 128 -25.35 3.81 -4.76
CA GLU A 128 -25.78 5.19 -4.49
C GLU A 128 -24.97 5.88 -3.36
N TYR A 129 -24.13 5.12 -2.65
CA TYR A 129 -23.28 5.58 -1.54
C TYR A 129 -21.82 5.81 -1.96
N TYR A 130 -21.57 5.77 -3.27
CA TYR A 130 -20.30 5.97 -3.94
C TYR A 130 -19.23 4.90 -3.66
N GLY A 131 -19.64 3.64 -3.47
CA GLY A 131 -18.74 2.51 -3.26
C GLY A 131 -17.84 2.67 -2.02
N LYS A 132 -16.52 2.69 -2.22
CA LYS A 132 -15.52 2.84 -1.14
C LYS A 132 -15.41 4.25 -0.56
N TRP A 133 -16.02 5.26 -1.17
CA TRP A 133 -15.79 6.68 -0.87
C TRP A 133 -15.84 7.01 0.63
N ASN A 134 -16.90 6.57 1.32
CA ASN A 134 -17.11 6.81 2.75
C ASN A 134 -16.76 5.61 3.65
N LYS A 135 -16.13 4.56 3.11
CA LYS A 135 -15.81 3.36 3.89
C LYS A 135 -14.46 3.54 4.57
N GLY A 136 -14.34 3.08 5.81
CA GLY A 136 -13.09 3.12 6.55
C GLY A 136 -11.98 2.34 5.84
N GLN A 137 -10.84 2.98 5.64
CA GLN A 137 -9.62 2.44 5.04
C GLN A 137 -8.41 2.85 5.88
N HIS A 138 -7.37 2.02 5.83
CA HIS A 138 -6.07 2.39 6.35
C HIS A 138 -5.04 2.46 5.25
N PHE A 139 -4.11 3.39 5.45
CA PHE A 139 -2.91 3.53 4.67
C PHE A 139 -1.71 3.19 5.54
N SER A 140 -0.62 2.80 4.89
CA SER A 140 0.63 2.42 5.51
C SER A 140 1.76 3.19 4.86
N THR A 141 2.25 4.22 5.52
CA THR A 141 3.33 5.05 5.00
C THR A 141 4.64 4.27 4.96
N SER A 142 5.36 4.36 3.84
CA SER A 142 6.54 3.53 3.56
C SER A 142 7.64 3.64 4.61
N TRP A 143 7.93 4.84 5.12
CA TRP A 143 8.91 5.00 6.19
C TRP A 143 8.41 4.52 7.55
N VAL A 144 7.10 4.58 7.82
CA VAL A 144 6.53 3.96 9.04
C VAL A 144 6.68 2.44 8.98
N ILE A 145 6.44 1.83 7.81
CA ILE A 145 6.68 0.40 7.58
C ILE A 145 8.18 0.07 7.76
N ALA A 146 9.07 0.91 7.24
CA ALA A 146 10.51 0.71 7.33
C ALA A 146 10.99 0.78 8.79
N GLU A 147 10.57 1.81 9.54
CA GLU A 147 10.87 1.95 10.96
C GLU A 147 10.31 0.78 11.78
N PHE A 148 9.08 0.33 11.48
CA PHE A 148 8.51 -0.83 12.17
C PHE A 148 9.28 -2.11 11.87
N THR A 149 9.72 -2.28 10.62
CA THR A 149 10.52 -3.43 10.19
C THR A 149 11.89 -3.45 10.87
N GLU A 150 12.55 -2.30 10.99
CA GLU A 150 13.79 -2.14 11.75
C GLU A 150 13.55 -2.43 13.24
N TRP A 151 12.49 -1.87 13.81
CA TRP A 151 12.12 -2.12 15.20
C TRP A 151 11.91 -3.61 15.47
N LEU A 152 11.16 -4.33 14.63
CA LEU A 152 10.99 -5.78 14.72
C LEU A 152 12.32 -6.53 14.59
N ALA A 153 13.19 -6.08 13.68
CA ALA A 153 14.49 -6.69 13.44
C ALA A 153 15.41 -6.63 14.66
N LEU A 154 15.37 -5.52 15.39
CA LEU A 154 16.25 -5.24 16.52
C LEU A 154 15.62 -5.56 17.89
N ASN A 155 14.33 -5.88 17.94
CA ASN A 155 13.64 -6.11 19.20
C ASN A 155 13.80 -7.57 19.69
N GLU A 156 14.44 -7.69 20.85
CA GLU A 156 14.78 -8.95 21.50
C GLU A 156 13.70 -9.48 22.45
N GLU A 157 12.61 -8.75 22.67
CA GLU A 157 11.50 -9.19 23.53
C GLU A 157 10.84 -10.45 22.98
N PRO A 158 10.71 -11.54 23.77
CA PRO A 158 10.12 -12.80 23.31
C PRO A 158 8.70 -12.66 22.74
N THR A 159 7.91 -11.72 23.27
CA THR A 159 6.53 -11.43 22.81
C THR A 159 6.48 -10.80 21.42
N VAL A 160 7.58 -10.22 20.94
CA VAL A 160 7.69 -9.64 19.60
C VAL A 160 8.13 -10.70 18.58
N LYS A 161 8.87 -11.72 19.00
CA LYS A 161 9.43 -12.73 18.09
C LYS A 161 8.39 -13.72 17.59
N ASN A 162 8.57 -14.17 16.35
CA ASN A 162 7.72 -15.19 15.71
C ASN A 162 6.25 -14.76 15.68
N GLN A 163 6.04 -13.47 15.39
CA GLN A 163 4.74 -12.84 15.35
C GLN A 163 4.46 -12.19 14.00
N LYS A 164 3.17 -12.20 13.67
CA LYS A 164 2.59 -11.45 12.57
C LYS A 164 1.88 -10.22 13.10
N PHE A 165 2.07 -9.08 12.44
CA PHE A 165 1.53 -7.77 12.84
C PHE A 165 0.93 -7.02 11.65
N ASN A 166 -0.24 -6.44 11.86
CA ASN A 166 -0.71 -5.32 11.06
C ASN A 166 0.26 -4.14 11.19
N ILE A 167 0.40 -3.36 10.12
CA ILE A 167 1.13 -2.10 10.18
C ILE A 167 0.46 -1.04 9.31
N VAL A 168 -0.16 -0.07 9.96
CA VAL A 168 -0.82 1.07 9.33
C VAL A 168 -0.39 2.35 10.01
N ASP A 169 -0.74 3.50 9.44
CA ASP A 169 -0.49 4.82 10.04
C ASP A 169 -1.21 5.04 11.38
N ASP A 170 -2.09 4.11 11.76
CA ASP A 170 -2.97 4.13 12.93
C ASP A 170 -3.92 5.34 12.96
N THR A 171 -4.20 5.90 11.78
CA THR A 171 -5.29 6.85 11.55
C THR A 171 -6.32 6.18 10.66
N VAL A 172 -7.55 6.01 11.16
CA VAL A 172 -8.68 5.56 10.35
C VAL A 172 -9.04 6.70 9.40
N THR A 173 -9.02 6.42 8.10
CA THR A 173 -9.39 7.38 7.05
C THR A 173 -10.48 6.79 6.16
N THR A 174 -10.99 7.58 5.23
CA THR A 174 -11.78 7.11 4.09
C THR A 174 -11.11 7.55 2.79
N PHE A 175 -11.55 7.01 1.65
CA PHE A 175 -11.10 7.56 0.36
C PHE A 175 -11.53 9.01 0.19
N LYS A 176 -12.68 9.42 0.75
CA LYS A 176 -13.07 10.82 0.82
C LYS A 176 -12.01 11.69 1.50
N ASP A 177 -11.62 11.31 2.72
CA ASP A 177 -10.65 12.10 3.50
C ASP A 177 -9.32 12.25 2.76
N VAL A 178 -8.84 11.15 2.16
CA VAL A 178 -7.59 11.12 1.40
C VAL A 178 -7.71 11.92 0.11
N TRP A 179 -8.75 11.70 -0.70
CA TRP A 179 -8.92 12.35 -1.99
C TRP A 179 -9.08 13.87 -1.83
N GLU A 180 -9.94 14.31 -0.91
CA GLU A 180 -10.11 15.73 -0.58
C GLU A 180 -8.84 16.32 0.07
N GLY A 181 -8.10 15.54 0.85
CA GLY A 181 -6.80 15.91 1.41
C GLY A 181 -5.76 16.21 0.33
N ILE A 182 -5.59 15.29 -0.62
CA ILE A 182 -4.69 15.45 -1.76
C ILE A 182 -5.15 16.65 -2.62
N GLY A 183 -6.46 16.80 -2.83
CA GLY A 183 -7.04 17.95 -3.53
C GLY A 183 -6.69 19.29 -2.90
N ARG A 184 -6.78 19.40 -1.57
CA ARG A 184 -6.34 20.60 -0.84
C ARG A 184 -4.84 20.87 -1.02
N TYR A 185 -4.01 19.84 -0.92
CA TYR A 185 -2.56 19.98 -1.09
C TYR A 185 -2.16 20.49 -2.49
N PHE A 186 -2.76 19.95 -3.55
CA PHE A 186 -2.50 20.40 -4.93
C PHE A 186 -3.33 21.64 -5.34
N GLY A 187 -4.25 22.10 -4.49
CA GLY A 187 -5.19 23.17 -4.83
C GLY A 187 -6.07 22.83 -6.03
N VAL A 188 -6.64 21.63 -6.03
CA VAL A 188 -7.51 21.05 -7.06
C VAL A 188 -8.89 20.76 -6.45
N GLU A 189 -9.96 21.16 -7.15
CA GLU A 189 -11.33 20.81 -6.78
C GLU A 189 -11.52 19.29 -6.89
N THR A 190 -12.11 18.66 -5.88
CA THR A 190 -12.42 17.23 -5.90
C THR A 190 -13.90 16.96 -6.07
N LYS A 191 -14.22 15.96 -6.89
CA LYS A 191 -15.61 15.51 -7.13
C LYS A 191 -15.68 14.00 -7.01
N VAL A 192 -16.90 13.50 -6.85
CA VAL A 192 -17.21 12.08 -6.95
C VAL A 192 -18.29 11.90 -8.00
N GLU A 193 -18.07 10.98 -8.94
CA GLU A 193 -19.02 10.67 -10.00
C GLU A 193 -19.19 9.15 -10.12
N ARG A 194 -20.44 8.70 -10.22
CA ARG A 194 -20.76 7.26 -10.35
C ARG A 194 -20.39 6.79 -11.75
N LYS A 195 -19.84 5.57 -11.84
CA LYS A 195 -19.47 4.93 -13.11
C LYS A 195 -18.56 5.81 -13.99
N TYR A 196 -17.71 6.62 -13.36
CA TYR A 196 -16.77 7.49 -14.06
C TYR A 196 -15.61 6.68 -14.63
N ASP A 197 -15.36 6.79 -15.92
CA ASP A 197 -14.24 6.11 -16.59
C ASP A 197 -12.93 6.86 -16.37
N LEU A 198 -12.42 6.75 -15.14
CA LEU A 198 -11.15 7.36 -14.75
C LEU A 198 -9.98 6.81 -15.57
N MET A 199 -10.03 5.55 -16.00
CA MET A 199 -8.96 4.94 -16.80
C MET A 199 -8.82 5.66 -18.15
N SER A 200 -9.92 5.89 -18.86
CA SER A 200 -9.89 6.64 -20.12
C SER A 200 -9.44 8.09 -19.91
N GLU A 201 -9.87 8.74 -18.81
CA GLU A 201 -9.43 10.10 -18.49
C GLU A 201 -7.91 10.16 -18.30
N VAL A 202 -7.33 9.34 -17.43
CA VAL A 202 -5.89 9.42 -17.13
C VAL A 202 -5.05 9.13 -18.38
N LYS A 203 -5.49 8.19 -19.23
CA LYS A 203 -4.82 7.89 -20.51
C LYS A 203 -4.86 9.04 -21.50
N GLU A 204 -5.94 9.82 -21.52
CA GLU A 204 -6.00 11.03 -22.33
C GLU A 204 -5.10 12.15 -21.75
N MET A 205 -5.10 12.32 -20.43
CA MET A 205 -4.27 13.34 -19.76
C MET A 205 -2.77 13.07 -19.92
N GLU A 206 -2.33 11.80 -19.94
CA GLU A 206 -0.93 11.42 -20.17
C GLU A 206 -0.35 12.04 -21.45
N LYS A 207 -1.17 12.21 -22.50
CA LYS A 207 -0.74 12.79 -23.78
C LYS A 207 -0.28 14.25 -23.65
N GLN A 208 -0.66 14.92 -22.56
CA GLN A 208 -0.28 16.29 -22.27
C GLN A 208 1.07 16.39 -21.54
N TRP A 209 1.63 15.28 -21.05
CA TRP A 209 2.87 15.28 -20.27
C TRP A 209 4.07 15.94 -20.98
N PRO A 210 4.30 15.77 -22.29
CA PRO A 210 5.40 16.46 -22.97
C PRO A 210 5.35 17.99 -22.82
N GLY A 211 4.16 18.60 -22.85
CA GLY A 211 4.00 20.04 -22.60
C GLY A 211 4.24 20.43 -21.15
N ILE A 212 4.02 19.51 -20.20
CA ILE A 212 4.33 19.71 -18.78
C ILE A 212 5.84 19.67 -18.55
N VAL A 213 6.54 18.73 -19.20
CA VAL A 213 8.00 18.65 -19.20
C VAL A 213 8.61 19.95 -19.71
N GLU A 214 8.16 20.43 -20.88
CA GLU A 214 8.65 21.68 -21.48
C GLU A 214 8.40 22.89 -20.57
N LYS A 215 7.21 22.98 -19.96
CA LYS A 215 6.82 24.16 -19.17
C LYS A 215 7.40 24.19 -17.76
N TYR A 216 7.51 23.04 -17.09
CA TYR A 216 7.86 22.95 -15.66
C TYR A 216 9.21 22.29 -15.39
N GLY A 217 9.91 21.77 -16.41
CA GLY A 217 11.24 21.15 -16.24
C GLY A 217 11.22 19.86 -15.42
N VAL A 218 10.09 19.16 -15.41
CA VAL A 218 9.95 17.85 -14.75
C VAL A 218 10.56 16.74 -15.60
N ARG A 219 10.72 15.57 -15.01
CA ARG A 219 11.25 14.39 -15.71
C ARG A 219 10.34 13.96 -16.86
N ASP A 220 10.94 13.71 -18.02
CA ASP A 220 10.26 13.18 -19.20
C ASP A 220 9.78 11.73 -18.99
N ASP A 221 10.52 10.96 -18.18
CA ASP A 221 10.22 9.58 -17.84
C ASP A 221 9.26 9.41 -16.66
N ALA A 222 8.69 10.47 -16.10
CA ALA A 222 7.88 10.40 -14.88
C ALA A 222 6.67 9.47 -14.97
N LEU A 223 6.05 9.35 -16.15
CA LEU A 223 4.91 8.44 -16.32
C LEU A 223 5.27 6.95 -16.19
N ARG A 224 6.56 6.58 -16.26
CA ARG A 224 6.99 5.18 -16.15
C ARG A 224 6.74 4.55 -14.77
N ILE A 225 6.62 5.39 -13.74
CA ILE A 225 6.45 4.93 -12.35
C ILE A 225 4.97 4.85 -11.96
N VAL A 226 4.08 5.19 -12.89
CA VAL A 226 2.65 5.20 -12.66
C VAL A 226 2.06 3.80 -12.88
N THR A 227 1.11 3.44 -12.01
CA THR A 227 0.39 2.18 -12.09
C THR A 227 -1.12 2.45 -12.14
N TRP A 228 -1.62 2.92 -13.29
CA TRP A 228 -3.03 3.31 -13.44
C TRP A 228 -4.01 2.19 -13.15
N ASP A 229 -3.69 0.95 -13.55
CA ASP A 229 -4.56 -0.19 -13.25
C ASP A 229 -4.75 -0.35 -11.74
N ALA A 230 -3.65 -0.32 -10.98
CA ALA A 230 -3.70 -0.43 -9.54
C ALA A 230 -4.35 0.79 -8.86
N PHE A 231 -4.14 1.99 -9.42
CA PHE A 231 -4.75 3.23 -8.96
C PHE A 231 -6.28 3.20 -9.12
N VAL A 232 -6.77 2.94 -10.34
CA VAL A 232 -8.19 2.94 -10.69
C VAL A 232 -8.90 1.73 -10.07
N HIS A 233 -8.39 0.50 -10.30
CA HIS A 233 -9.02 -0.71 -9.73
C HIS A 233 -9.01 -0.67 -8.20
N GLY A 234 -8.01 -0.02 -7.59
CA GLY A 234 -7.95 0.09 -6.14
C GLY A 234 -9.13 0.86 -5.54
N MET A 235 -9.65 1.85 -6.26
CA MET A 235 -10.79 2.67 -5.85
C MET A 235 -12.13 2.05 -6.25
N ASP A 236 -12.19 1.39 -7.39
CA ASP A 236 -13.43 0.84 -7.98
C ASP A 236 -13.75 -0.59 -7.51
N ALA A 237 -12.74 -1.43 -7.24
CA ALA A 237 -12.96 -2.84 -6.93
C ALA A 237 -13.31 -3.08 -5.44
N GLY A 238 -14.49 -3.66 -5.20
CA GLY A 238 -14.95 -4.14 -3.89
C GLY A 238 -15.46 -3.02 -2.98
N GLU A 239 -16.77 -2.86 -2.83
CA GLU A 239 -17.37 -1.68 -2.16
C GLU A 239 -17.36 -1.73 -0.61
N TRP A 240 -16.35 -2.36 0.00
CA TRP A 240 -16.22 -2.54 1.45
C TRP A 240 -15.06 -1.75 2.08
N GLY A 241 -15.20 -1.49 3.39
CA GLY A 241 -14.13 -0.95 4.23
C GLY A 241 -13.15 -2.04 4.67
N SER A 242 -11.96 -1.62 5.10
CA SER A 242 -10.90 -2.51 5.57
C SER A 242 -10.15 -1.93 6.77
N VAL A 243 -10.91 -1.63 7.84
CA VAL A 243 -10.33 -1.16 9.10
C VAL A 243 -9.62 -2.31 9.81
N VAL A 244 -8.44 -2.05 10.39
CA VAL A 244 -7.60 -3.05 11.06
C VAL A 244 -7.29 -2.62 12.48
N SER A 245 -6.98 -3.58 13.34
CA SER A 245 -6.50 -3.32 14.68
C SER A 245 -4.97 -3.21 14.68
N MET A 246 -4.47 -2.21 15.41
CA MET A 246 -3.05 -2.07 15.80
C MET A 246 -2.82 -2.47 17.26
N ASP A 247 -3.82 -3.04 17.94
CA ASP A 247 -3.77 -3.36 19.37
C ASP A 247 -2.62 -4.34 19.65
N LYS A 248 -2.48 -5.39 18.83
CA LYS A 248 -1.42 -6.38 18.98
C LYS A 248 -0.02 -5.75 18.93
N ALA A 249 0.22 -4.82 18.00
CA ALA A 249 1.48 -4.10 17.90
C ALA A 249 1.67 -3.14 19.09
N SER A 250 0.60 -2.49 19.54
CA SER A 250 0.59 -1.57 20.68
C SER A 250 0.90 -2.29 22.01
N GLU A 251 0.34 -3.47 22.22
CA GLU A 251 0.56 -4.32 23.39
C GLU A 251 2.03 -4.72 23.57
N VAL A 252 2.78 -4.84 22.46
CA VAL A 252 4.21 -5.16 22.47
C VAL A 252 5.11 -3.92 22.36
N GLY A 253 4.53 -2.72 22.46
CA GLY A 253 5.26 -1.45 22.61
C GLY A 253 5.38 -0.59 21.34
N TRP A 254 4.80 -1.00 20.21
CA TRP A 254 4.73 -0.15 19.02
C TRP A 254 3.47 0.73 19.06
N ILE A 255 3.65 1.97 19.53
CA ILE A 255 2.56 2.95 19.71
C ILE A 255 2.62 4.12 18.72
N LYS A 256 3.39 3.97 17.63
CA LYS A 256 3.57 5.05 16.65
C LYS A 256 2.29 5.23 15.83
N ARG A 257 1.80 6.47 15.80
CA ARG A 257 0.67 6.91 15.00
C ARG A 257 1.05 8.17 14.22
N VAL A 258 0.63 8.25 12.95
CA VAL A 258 0.88 9.39 12.07
C VAL A 258 -0.39 9.85 11.36
N ASP A 259 -0.38 11.09 10.88
CA ASP A 259 -1.45 11.64 10.05
C ASP A 259 -1.17 11.25 8.59
N THR A 260 -1.99 10.34 8.06
CA THR A 260 -1.85 9.79 6.70
C THR A 260 -1.74 10.87 5.62
N ILE A 261 -2.54 11.94 5.70
CA ILE A 261 -2.53 12.98 4.67
C ILE A 261 -1.21 13.75 4.76
N LYS A 262 -0.78 14.15 5.95
CA LYS A 262 0.50 14.85 6.12
C LYS A 262 1.70 14.01 5.68
N GLU A 263 1.67 12.69 5.91
CA GLU A 263 2.71 11.82 5.39
C GLU A 263 2.70 11.73 3.85
N MET A 264 1.52 11.67 3.22
CA MET A 264 1.40 11.78 1.76
C MET A 264 1.93 13.13 1.24
N GLU A 265 1.66 14.24 1.92
CA GLU A 265 2.21 15.55 1.53
C GLU A 265 3.74 15.55 1.54
N LYS A 266 4.38 14.90 2.53
CA LYS A 266 5.84 14.73 2.54
C LYS A 266 6.33 13.93 1.32
N ILE A 267 5.65 12.83 0.98
CA ILE A 267 5.95 12.02 -0.22
C ILE A 267 5.87 12.91 -1.47
N PHE A 268 4.81 13.70 -1.59
CA PHE A 268 4.63 14.58 -2.75
C PHE A 268 5.67 15.70 -2.81
N ASN A 269 6.11 16.22 -1.66
CA ASN A 269 7.20 17.19 -1.61
C ASN A 269 8.52 16.58 -2.09
N GLU A 270 8.82 15.34 -1.72
CA GLU A 270 10.00 14.61 -2.22
C GLU A 270 9.88 14.37 -3.74
N MET A 271 8.71 13.96 -4.22
CA MET A 271 8.45 13.81 -5.66
C MET A 271 8.61 15.14 -6.42
N LYS A 272 8.16 16.28 -5.86
CA LYS A 272 8.38 17.62 -6.44
C LYS A 272 9.88 17.95 -6.51
N LYS A 273 10.60 17.70 -5.41
CA LYS A 273 12.05 17.96 -5.29
C LYS A 273 12.87 17.15 -6.30
N ASP A 274 12.50 15.89 -6.52
CA ASP A 274 13.17 14.98 -7.44
C ASP A 274 12.71 15.14 -8.90
N GLY A 275 11.78 16.08 -9.16
CA GLY A 275 11.28 16.39 -10.50
C GLY A 275 10.29 15.38 -11.08
N TRP A 276 9.74 14.47 -10.27
CA TRP A 276 8.72 13.51 -10.71
C TRP A 276 7.39 14.19 -10.99
N ILE A 277 7.06 15.25 -10.26
CA ILE A 277 5.84 16.05 -10.46
C ILE A 277 6.18 17.54 -10.45
N PRO A 278 5.38 18.37 -11.15
CA PRO A 278 5.61 19.80 -11.21
C PRO A 278 5.36 20.48 -9.86
N ASN A 279 6.05 21.58 -9.62
CA ASN A 279 5.78 22.45 -8.48
C ASN A 279 4.64 23.43 -8.81
N VAL A 280 3.42 22.91 -8.75
CA VAL A 280 2.15 23.61 -9.01
C VAL A 280 1.21 23.57 -7.81
#